data_AF-A0A6P0J0Z9-F1
#
_entry.id   AF-A0A6P0J0Z9-F1
#
_cell.length_a   1.000
_cell.length_b   1.000
_cell.length_c   1.000
_cell.angle_alpha   90.00
_cell.angle_beta   90.00
_cell.angle_gamma   90.00
#
_symmetry.space_group_name_H-M   'P 1'
#
loop_
_entity.id
_entity.type
_entity.pdbx_description
1 polymer ?
#
loop_
_entity_poly.entity_id
_entity_poly.type
_entity_poly.pdbx_seq_one_letter_code
_entity_poly.pdbx_strand_id
1 'polypeptide(L)'
;MNIAWDSFPVLRRIYDPVGEWPIAHVNWRFEWLWLYAFAHPCTVETKAWILPYVNTELFNRVWAEFAAEFNNGDDKHIVLVVDQAGWHTSKGIELPEGLHLIFLPSHSPELQPAERLWTL
;
A
#
# COMPACT_ATOMS: atom_id res chain seq x y z
N MET A 1 3.99 25.57 7.35
CA MET A 1 3.80 24.46 6.39
C MET A 1 2.52 24.79 5.62
N ASN A 2 2.66 25.40 4.45
CA ASN A 2 1.52 25.80 3.61
C ASN A 2 1.23 24.67 2.63
N ILE A 3 0.11 24.00 2.80
CA ILE A 3 -0.37 22.99 1.86
C ILE A 3 -1.08 23.76 0.74
N ALA A 4 -0.46 23.85 -0.43
CA ALA A 4 -1.08 24.43 -1.61
C ALA A 4 -2.03 23.39 -2.21
N TRP A 5 -3.32 23.72 -2.32
CA TRP A 5 -4.39 22.85 -2.81
C TRP A 5 -4.41 22.68 -4.34
N ASP A 6 -3.34 23.03 -5.05
CA ASP A 6 -3.31 23.11 -6.53
C ASP A 6 -2.73 21.85 -7.21
N SER A 7 -2.66 20.72 -6.51
CA SER A 7 -1.91 19.53 -6.96
C SER A 7 -2.74 18.43 -7.63
N PHE A 8 -3.99 18.70 -8.03
CA PHE A 8 -4.79 17.69 -8.73
C PHE A 8 -4.87 18.01 -10.23
N PRO A 9 -4.53 17.06 -11.13
CA PRO A 9 -4.84 17.24 -12.54
C PRO A 9 -6.37 17.31 -12.68
N VAL A 10 -6.89 18.47 -13.07
CA VAL A 10 -8.31 18.63 -13.38
C VAL A 10 -8.57 17.95 -14.73
N LEU A 11 -8.83 16.64 -14.70
CA LEU A 11 -9.33 15.88 -15.85
C LEU A 11 -10.82 16.20 -16.04
N ARG A 12 -11.12 17.40 -16.54
CA ARG A 12 -12.47 17.83 -16.90
C ARG A 12 -12.79 17.43 -18.34
N ARG A 13 -14.01 16.94 -18.57
CA ARG A 13 -14.53 16.79 -19.93
C ARG A 13 -14.71 18.19 -20.54
N ILE A 14 -14.13 18.42 -21.71
CA ILE A 14 -14.32 19.63 -22.50
C ILE A 14 -14.90 19.25 -23.86
N TYR A 15 -15.72 20.13 -24.42
CA TYR A 15 -16.21 20.01 -25.79
C TYR A 15 -15.37 20.94 -26.65
N ASP A 16 -14.95 20.44 -27.81
CA ASP A 16 -14.19 21.20 -28.81
C ASP A 16 -14.84 21.01 -30.19
N PRO A 17 -14.73 21.98 -31.12
CA PRO A 17 -15.27 21.84 -32.46
C PRO A 17 -14.73 20.62 -33.19
N VAL A 18 -15.57 20.06 -34.07
CA VAL A 18 -15.17 18.92 -34.91
C VAL A 18 -14.02 19.35 -35.83
N GLY A 19 -12.88 18.68 -35.71
CA GLY A 19 -11.67 18.96 -36.49
C GLY A 19 -10.58 19.71 -35.73
N GLU A 20 -10.82 20.12 -34.48
CA GLU A 20 -9.82 20.72 -33.61
C GLU A 20 -9.27 19.71 -32.59
N TRP A 21 -8.00 19.90 -32.21
CA TRP A 21 -7.30 19.08 -31.21
C TRP A 21 -6.93 19.97 -30.03
N PRO A 22 -7.62 19.84 -28.88
CA PRO A 22 -7.32 20.68 -27.73
C PRO A 22 -5.99 20.23 -27.10
N ILE A 23 -5.09 21.18 -26.86
CA ILE A 23 -3.84 20.94 -26.14
C ILE A 23 -4.09 21.22 -24.65
N ALA A 24 -4.06 20.17 -23.83
CA ALA A 24 -4.11 20.31 -22.38
C ALA A 24 -2.70 20.37 -21.80
N HIS A 25 -2.36 21.49 -21.16
CA HIS A 25 -1.13 21.59 -20.36
C HIS A 25 -1.32 20.88 -19.02
N VAL A 26 -0.93 19.60 -18.96
CA VAL A 26 -0.95 18.82 -17.73
C VAL A 26 0.32 19.11 -16.93
N ASN A 27 0.16 19.68 -15.74
CA ASN A 27 1.25 19.83 -14.78
C ASN A 27 1.16 18.68 -13.77
N TRP A 28 1.95 17.62 -13.99
CA TRP A 28 2.00 16.47 -13.09
C TRP A 28 2.72 16.83 -11.79
N ARG A 29 1.97 17.35 -10.81
CA ARG A 29 2.41 17.49 -9.42
C ARG A 29 1.52 16.61 -8.57
N PHE A 30 2.12 15.69 -7.84
CA PHE A 30 1.40 14.87 -6.87
C PHE A 30 2.22 14.85 -5.59
N GLU A 31 1.53 14.94 -4.46
CA GLU A 31 2.06 14.60 -3.15
C GLU A 31 1.43 13.27 -2.78
N TRP A 32 2.22 12.33 -2.28
CA TRP A 32 1.74 11.00 -1.92
C TRP A 32 2.26 10.56 -0.57
N LEU A 33 1.46 9.72 0.07
CA LEU A 33 1.83 8.96 1.24
C LEU A 33 1.56 7.48 0.95
N TRP A 34 2.24 6.63 1.67
CA TRP A 34 2.11 5.19 1.53
C TRP A 34 1.25 4.65 2.66
N LEU A 35 0.32 3.76 2.32
CA LEU A 35 -0.57 3.11 3.27
C LEU A 35 -0.28 1.62 3.28
N TYR A 36 0.20 1.13 4.41
CA TYR A 36 0.41 -0.29 4.66
C TYR A 36 -0.79 -0.80 5.43
N ALA A 37 -1.66 -1.59 4.80
CA ALA A 37 -2.88 -2.09 5.42
C ALA A 37 -2.91 -3.61 5.46
N PHE A 38 -3.44 -4.14 6.56
CA PHE A 38 -3.61 -5.56 6.83
C PHE A 38 -5.06 -5.80 7.19
N ALA A 39 -5.66 -6.85 6.63
CA ALA A 39 -7.04 -7.22 6.91
C ALA A 39 -7.11 -8.67 7.39
N HIS A 40 -7.82 -8.88 8.50
CA HIS A 40 -8.11 -10.22 8.99
C HIS A 40 -9.23 -10.84 8.12
N PRO A 41 -9.00 -12.00 7.48
CA PRO A 41 -9.89 -12.52 6.44
C PRO A 41 -11.30 -12.86 6.94
N CYS A 42 -11.43 -13.34 8.19
CA CYS A 42 -12.73 -13.78 8.73
C CYS A 42 -13.54 -12.65 9.38
N THR A 43 -12.89 -11.66 9.99
CA THR A 43 -13.53 -10.62 10.80
C THR A 43 -13.59 -9.28 10.07
N VAL A 44 -12.81 -9.13 8.99
CA VAL A 44 -12.65 -7.88 8.24
C VAL A 44 -12.03 -6.76 9.10
N GLU A 45 -11.45 -7.10 10.26
CA GLU A 45 -10.71 -6.14 11.05
C GLU A 45 -9.47 -5.68 10.27
N THR A 46 -9.31 -4.37 10.14
CA THR A 46 -8.20 -3.77 9.38
C THR A 46 -7.31 -2.92 10.28
N LYS A 47 -6.00 -3.09 10.15
CA LYS A 47 -4.99 -2.22 10.76
C LYS A 47 -4.12 -1.62 9.66
N ALA A 48 -3.79 -0.34 9.79
CA ALA A 48 -2.98 0.33 8.79
C ALA A 48 -2.01 1.38 9.35
N TRP A 49 -0.92 1.61 8.61
CA TRP A 49 0.10 2.60 8.90
C TRP A 49 0.29 3.53 7.70
N ILE A 50 0.30 4.85 7.96
CA ILE A 50 0.59 5.87 6.96
C ILE A 50 2.07 6.26 7.08
N LEU A 51 2.81 6.15 5.99
CA LEU A 51 4.26 6.32 5.96
C LEU A 51 4.69 7.25 4.83
N PRO A 52 5.80 8.00 5.01
CA PRO A 52 6.29 8.92 3.98
C PRO A 52 6.98 8.20 2.81
N TYR A 53 7.48 6.97 3.03
CA TYR A 53 8.23 6.23 2.02
C TYR A 53 7.91 4.72 2.08
N VAL A 54 8.26 4.01 1.01
CA VAL A 54 8.34 2.55 0.96
C VAL A 54 9.81 2.15 0.85
N ASN A 55 10.33 1.50 1.90
CA ASN A 55 11.66 0.94 1.92
C ASN A 55 11.73 -0.19 2.98
N THR A 56 12.85 -0.93 3.00
CA THR A 56 13.01 -2.08 3.92
C THR A 56 13.06 -1.63 5.39
N GLU A 57 13.65 -0.48 5.69
CA GLU A 57 13.78 0.05 7.07
C GLU A 57 12.42 0.34 7.70
N LEU A 58 11.59 1.14 7.02
CA LEU A 58 10.24 1.45 7.48
C LEU A 58 9.38 0.19 7.54
N PHE A 59 9.58 -0.76 6.62
CA PHE A 59 8.83 -2.00 6.62
C PHE A 59 9.15 -2.88 7.83
N ASN A 60 10.43 -3.00 8.22
CA ASN A 60 10.80 -3.69 9.47
C ASN A 60 10.19 -3.03 10.70
N ARG A 61 10.09 -1.69 10.69
CA ARG A 61 9.39 -0.97 11.76
C ARG A 61 7.89 -1.31 11.81
N VAL A 62 7.22 -1.37 10.65
CA VAL A 62 5.82 -1.82 10.57
C VAL A 62 5.69 -3.24 11.14
N TRP A 63 6.62 -4.14 10.86
CA TRP A 63 6.62 -5.49 11.44
C TRP A 63 6.74 -5.50 12.95
N ALA A 64 7.68 -4.75 13.51
CA ALA A 64 7.81 -4.64 14.96
C ALA A 64 6.54 -4.10 15.61
N GLU A 65 5.96 -3.04 15.03
CA GLU A 65 4.71 -2.45 15.52
C GLU A 65 3.51 -3.40 15.34
N PHE A 66 3.44 -4.13 14.23
CA PHE A 66 2.41 -5.14 13.96
C PHE A 66 2.47 -6.29 14.97
N ALA A 67 3.67 -6.83 15.21
CA ALA A 67 3.85 -7.92 16.16
C ALA A 67 3.48 -7.50 17.59
N ALA A 68 3.83 -6.27 17.98
CA ALA A 68 3.44 -5.72 19.28
C ALA A 68 1.91 -5.50 19.38
N GLU A 69 1.28 -4.92 18.35
CA GLU A 69 -0.17 -4.68 18.31
C GLU A 69 -0.97 -5.97 18.47
N PHE A 70 -0.54 -7.04 17.78
CA PHE A 70 -1.27 -8.31 17.78
C PHE A 70 -0.75 -9.32 18.81
N ASN A 71 0.23 -8.95 19.64
CA ASN A 71 0.88 -9.83 20.62
C ASN A 71 1.39 -11.14 19.99
N ASN A 72 2.16 -11.03 18.91
CA ASN A 72 2.81 -12.18 18.27
C ASN A 72 3.91 -12.75 19.17
N GLY A 73 4.13 -14.06 19.08
CA GLY A 73 5.17 -14.77 19.82
C GLY A 73 4.92 -16.28 19.82
N ASP A 74 5.55 -17.00 20.76
CA ASP A 74 5.47 -18.46 20.87
C ASP A 74 4.03 -19.01 20.95
N ASP A 75 3.15 -18.32 21.68
CA ASP A 75 1.78 -18.76 21.88
C ASP A 75 0.82 -18.27 20.78
N LYS A 76 1.28 -17.37 19.90
CA LYS A 76 0.44 -16.76 18.85
C LYS A 76 1.23 -16.50 17.58
N HIS A 77 0.98 -17.37 16.60
CA HIS A 77 1.51 -17.23 15.26
C HIS A 77 0.50 -16.54 14.32
N ILE A 78 0.99 -15.63 13.49
CA ILE A 78 0.23 -14.98 12.43
C ILE A 78 0.85 -15.33 11.09
N VAL A 79 0.00 -15.72 10.15
CA VAL A 79 0.37 -15.95 8.76
C VAL A 79 -0.17 -14.79 7.93
N LEU A 80 0.71 -14.03 7.30
CA LEU A 80 0.37 -12.98 6.37
C LEU A 80 0.57 -13.46 4.93
N VAL A 81 -0.45 -13.26 4.10
CA VAL A 81 -0.37 -13.47 2.67
C VAL A 81 0.04 -12.14 2.02
N VAL A 82 1.16 -12.14 1.30
CA VAL A 82 1.75 -10.93 0.69
C VAL A 82 2.13 -11.19 -0.77
N ASP A 83 2.17 -10.13 -1.58
CA ASP A 83 2.78 -10.19 -2.91
C ASP A 83 4.31 -10.24 -2.83
N GLN A 84 4.96 -10.33 -3.99
CA GLN A 84 6.42 -10.40 -4.12
C GLN A 84 7.05 -9.02 -4.41
N ALA A 85 6.52 -7.95 -3.82
CA ALA A 85 7.16 -6.63 -3.94
C ALA A 85 8.62 -6.68 -3.44
N GLY A 86 9.51 -5.89 -4.04
CA GLY A 86 10.95 -5.97 -3.76
C GLY A 86 11.33 -5.75 -2.29
N TRP A 87 10.53 -4.99 -1.54
CA TRP A 87 10.72 -4.79 -0.09
C TRP A 87 10.12 -5.92 0.76
N HIS A 88 9.26 -6.78 0.22
CA HIS A 88 8.76 -8.02 0.86
C HIS A 88 9.74 -9.20 0.71
N THR A 89 10.63 -9.16 -0.28
CA THR A 89 11.63 -10.20 -0.55
C THR A 89 13.07 -9.75 -0.30
N SER A 90 13.25 -8.58 0.32
CA SER A 90 14.55 -8.01 0.63
C SER A 90 15.31 -8.87 1.67
N LYS A 91 16.63 -9.01 1.49
CA LYS A 91 17.49 -9.72 2.47
C LYS A 91 17.62 -8.98 3.80
N GLY A 92 17.23 -7.71 3.85
CA GLY A 92 17.26 -6.90 5.06
C GLY A 92 15.98 -6.97 5.89
N ILE A 93 15.03 -7.85 5.55
CA ILE A 93 13.79 -7.98 6.31
C ILE A 93 14.06 -8.68 7.64
N GLU A 94 13.57 -8.08 8.71
CA GLU A 94 13.60 -8.61 10.06
C GLU A 94 12.17 -9.02 10.43
N LEU A 95 11.85 -10.32 10.29
CA LEU A 95 10.55 -10.83 10.70
C LEU A 95 10.51 -11.07 12.21
N PRO A 96 9.56 -10.47 12.94
CA PRO A 96 9.33 -10.76 14.35
C PRO A 96 8.97 -12.23 14.56
N GLU A 97 9.26 -12.72 15.76
CA GLU A 97 8.83 -14.04 16.19
C GLU A 97 7.31 -14.19 16.09
N GLY A 98 6.87 -15.37 15.67
CA GLY A 98 5.45 -15.64 15.45
C GLY A 98 4.90 -15.15 14.11
N LEU A 99 5.61 -14.28 13.37
CA LEU A 99 5.14 -13.77 12.08
C LEU A 99 5.69 -14.58 10.89
N HIS A 100 4.79 -15.13 10.09
CA HIS A 100 5.12 -15.94 8.91
C HIS A 100 4.55 -15.31 7.65
N LEU A 101 5.32 -15.33 6.55
CA LEU A 101 4.88 -14.82 5.26
C LEU A 101 4.58 -15.96 4.27
N ILE A 102 3.46 -15.86 3.57
CA ILE A 102 3.14 -16.67 2.40
C ILE A 102 3.10 -15.75 1.19
N PHE A 103 3.96 -16.03 0.22
CA PHE A 103 4.04 -15.25 -1.01
C PHE A 103 3.04 -15.75 -2.05
N LEU A 104 2.25 -14.82 -2.60
CA LEU A 104 1.40 -15.07 -3.75
C LEU A 104 2.23 -15.28 -5.03
N PRO A 105 1.70 -15.96 -6.05
CA PRO A 105 2.32 -16.02 -7.37
C PRO A 105 2.55 -14.60 -7.92
N SER A 106 3.63 -14.44 -8.70
CA SER A 106 3.96 -13.13 -9.25
C SER A 106 2.88 -12.65 -10.21
N HIS A 107 2.65 -11.33 -10.24
CA HIS A 107 1.69 -10.67 -11.14
C HIS A 107 0.25 -11.23 -11.07
N SER A 108 -0.18 -11.70 -9.89
CA SER A 108 -1.52 -12.26 -9.68
C SER A 108 -2.36 -11.41 -8.69
N PRO A 109 -2.64 -10.13 -9.00
CA PRO A 109 -3.38 -9.23 -8.09
C PRO A 109 -4.80 -9.72 -7.79
N GLU A 110 -5.42 -10.49 -8.69
CA GLU A 110 -6.74 -11.10 -8.49
C GLU A 110 -6.80 -12.08 -7.30
N LEU A 111 -5.64 -12.57 -6.86
CA LEU A 111 -5.50 -13.46 -5.71
C LEU A 111 -5.25 -12.71 -4.39
N GLN A 112 -4.94 -11.40 -4.43
CA GLN A 112 -4.64 -10.61 -3.24
C GLN A 112 -5.93 -9.98 -2.68
N PRO A 113 -6.49 -10.48 -1.56
CA PRO A 113 -7.77 -9.98 -1.05
C PRO A 113 -7.69 -8.52 -0.63
N ALA A 114 -6.50 -8.06 -0.24
CA ALA A 114 -6.25 -6.67 0.13
C ALA A 114 -6.51 -5.67 -1.01
N GLU A 115 -6.40 -6.09 -2.29
CA GLU A 115 -6.75 -5.23 -3.43
C GLU A 115 -8.23 -4.81 -3.41
N ARG A 116 -9.10 -5.63 -2.81
CA ARG A 116 -10.54 -5.32 -2.69
C ARG A 116 -10.87 -4.36 -1.56
N LEU A 117 -9.92 -4.05 -0.68
CA LEU A 117 -10.12 -3.06 0.39
C LEU A 117 -10.23 -1.64 -0.18
N TRP A 118 -9.65 -1.41 -1.36
CA TRP A 118 -9.63 -0.12 -2.01
C TRP A 118 -10.66 -0.10 -3.13
N THR A 119 -11.79 0.59 -2.92
CA THR A 119 -12.64 1.02 -4.03
C THR A 119 -11.96 2.20 -4.72
N LEU A 120 -11.18 1.91 -5.76
CA LEU A 120 -10.67 2.89 -6.73
C LEU A 120 -11.80 3.42 -7.63
#